data_AF-A0A202DF55-F1
#
_entry.id   AF-A0A202DF55-F1
#
_cell.length_a   1.000
_cell.length_b   1.000
_cell.length_c   1.000
_cell.angle_alpha   90.00
_cell.angle_beta   90.00
_cell.angle_gamma   90.00
#
_symmetry.space_group_name_H-M   'P 1'
#
loop_
_entity.id
_entity.type
_entity.pdbx_description
1 polymer ?
#
loop_
_entity_poly.entity_id
_entity_poly.type
_entity_poly.pdbx_seq_one_letter_code
_entity_poly.pdbx_strand_id
1 'polypeptide(L)'
;MEKMSYDRIGNAHIRENGKKRNIFDKVNEIKIDIKGILPEIEGDRLIAMLSKIRTYYGHKKRGVPMGRKGWKGYRDLTINERLLYDYMLKKKLTPSTTYRWFIATRIPSDVKDKLAKGQLTVKKAMQISANRRRVEMSNQGLLLLEKIRTVMRGI
;
A
#
# COMPACT_ATOMS: atom_id res chain seq x y z
N MET A 1 -5.61 2.16 -37.03
CA MET A 1 -5.65 3.01 -35.82
C MET A 1 -5.70 2.08 -34.61
N GLU A 2 -4.54 1.74 -34.05
CA GLU A 2 -4.41 0.75 -32.96
C GLU A 2 -5.02 1.30 -31.67
N LYS A 3 -5.97 0.57 -31.07
CA LYS A 3 -6.54 0.89 -29.76
C LYS A 3 -5.44 0.78 -28.70
N MET A 4 -4.97 1.92 -28.20
CA MET A 4 -4.10 1.99 -27.02
C MET A 4 -4.79 1.34 -25.82
N SER A 5 -4.37 0.11 -25.48
CA SER A 5 -4.78 -0.53 -24.23
C SER A 5 -4.08 0.15 -23.05
N TYR A 6 -4.87 0.71 -22.15
CA TYR A 6 -4.44 1.30 -20.88
C TYR A 6 -3.92 0.25 -19.86
N ASP A 7 -3.72 -1.00 -20.28
CA ASP A 7 -3.07 -2.05 -19.47
C ASP A 7 -1.54 -1.90 -19.36
N ARG A 8 -0.94 -0.94 -20.09
CA ARG A 8 0.50 -0.64 -20.01
C ARG A 8 0.96 0.11 -18.76
N ILE A 9 0.16 0.20 -17.70
CA ILE A 9 0.69 0.44 -16.33
C ILE A 9 1.25 -0.89 -15.80
N GLY A 10 2.10 -1.50 -16.63
CA GLY A 10 2.78 -2.73 -16.35
C GLY A 10 3.76 -2.51 -15.21
N ASN A 11 4.08 -3.60 -14.53
CA ASN A 11 5.18 -3.72 -13.58
C ASN A 11 6.57 -3.54 -14.26
N ALA A 12 6.66 -2.76 -15.35
CA ALA A 12 7.80 -2.60 -16.23
C ALA A 12 8.94 -1.81 -15.58
N HIS A 13 8.63 -1.00 -14.56
CA HIS A 13 9.60 -0.13 -13.89
C HIS A 13 10.20 -0.71 -12.60
N ILE A 14 9.85 -1.93 -12.19
CA ILE A 14 10.55 -2.62 -11.08
C ILE A 14 11.63 -3.49 -11.68
N ARG A 15 12.59 -2.81 -12.30
CA ARG A 15 13.81 -3.42 -12.83
C ARG A 15 14.98 -2.83 -12.05
N GLU A 16 15.73 -3.68 -11.38
CA GLU A 16 17.02 -3.31 -10.82
C GLU A 16 18.06 -3.92 -11.76
N ASN A 17 18.92 -3.09 -12.34
CA ASN A 17 19.92 -3.52 -13.33
C ASN A 17 19.32 -4.31 -14.51
N GLY A 18 18.14 -3.89 -15.01
CA GLY A 18 17.47 -4.51 -16.16
C GLY A 18 16.72 -5.81 -15.85
N LYS A 19 16.90 -6.41 -14.66
CA LYS A 19 16.19 -7.63 -14.23
C LYS A 19 14.96 -7.29 -13.42
N LYS A 20 13.84 -7.97 -13.72
CA LYS A 20 12.59 -7.83 -12.97
C LYS A 20 12.81 -8.34 -11.55
N ARG A 21 12.75 -7.44 -10.56
CA ARG A 21 12.92 -7.83 -9.16
C ARG A 21 11.57 -8.16 -8.54
N ASN A 22 11.54 -9.22 -7.75
CA ASN A 22 10.37 -9.53 -6.94
C ASN A 22 10.15 -8.41 -5.91
N ILE A 23 8.93 -7.88 -5.88
CA ILE A 23 8.54 -6.79 -4.97
C ILE A 23 8.68 -7.24 -3.51
N PHE A 24 8.39 -8.51 -3.22
CA PHE A 24 8.40 -9.03 -1.86
C PHE A 24 9.82 -9.07 -1.29
N ASP A 25 10.80 -9.45 -2.11
CA ASP A 25 12.22 -9.46 -1.71
C ASP A 25 12.69 -8.04 -1.40
N LYS A 26 12.34 -7.07 -2.25
CA LYS A 26 12.67 -5.66 -2.01
C LYS A 26 12.02 -5.11 -0.75
N VAL A 27 10.78 -5.50 -0.45
CA VAL A 27 10.11 -5.11 0.80
C VAL A 27 10.80 -5.74 2.01
N ASN A 28 11.25 -7.00 1.91
CA ASN A 28 11.97 -7.66 3.00
C ASN A 28 13.32 -6.98 3.28
N GLU A 29 14.07 -6.59 2.25
CA GLU A 29 15.29 -5.77 2.42
C GLU A 29 15.02 -4.47 3.16
N ILE A 30 13.98 -3.74 2.73
CA ILE A 30 13.61 -2.48 3.38
C ILE A 30 13.20 -2.72 4.84
N LYS A 31 12.49 -3.82 5.14
CA LYS A 31 12.12 -4.16 6.52
C LYS A 31 13.34 -4.45 7.40
N ILE A 32 14.34 -5.16 6.87
CA ILE A 32 15.58 -5.46 7.59
C ILE A 32 16.31 -4.14 7.93
N ASP A 33 16.47 -3.26 6.93
CA ASP A 33 17.08 -1.95 7.13
C ASP A 33 16.32 -1.11 8.17
N ILE A 34 14.98 -1.04 8.06
CA ILE A 34 14.14 -0.26 8.98
C ILE A 34 14.23 -0.80 10.40
N LYS A 35 14.31 -2.12 10.59
CA LYS A 35 14.43 -2.73 11.91
C LYS A 35 15.71 -2.30 12.64
N GLY A 36 16.77 -1.98 11.90
CA GLY A 36 17.99 -1.40 12.47
C GLY A 36 17.85 0.06 12.91
N ILE A 37 16.86 0.80 12.41
CA ILE A 37 16.67 2.23 12.66
C ILE A 37 15.52 2.49 13.64
N LEU A 38 14.42 1.74 13.49
CA LEU A 38 13.16 1.89 14.21
C LEU A 38 12.64 0.49 14.60
N PRO A 39 13.32 -0.22 15.52
CA PRO A 39 12.99 -1.60 15.88
C PRO A 39 11.58 -1.77 16.46
N GLU A 40 11.04 -0.72 17.08
CA GLU A 40 9.70 -0.70 17.68
C GLU A 40 8.56 -0.53 16.65
N ILE A 41 8.89 -0.27 15.38
CA ILE A 41 7.91 0.05 14.34
C ILE A 41 7.84 -1.06 13.30
N GLU A 42 6.84 -1.92 13.46
CA GLU A 42 6.55 -3.00 12.51
C GLU A 42 5.08 -2.99 12.02
N GLY A 43 4.81 -3.81 11.00
CA GLY A 43 3.47 -4.11 10.52
C GLY A 43 2.64 -2.88 10.16
N ASP A 44 1.52 -2.72 10.87
CA ASP A 44 0.50 -1.71 10.56
C ASP A 44 0.93 -0.28 10.89
N ARG A 45 1.76 -0.11 11.92
CA ARG A 45 2.34 1.19 12.28
C ARG A 45 3.27 1.69 11.18
N LEU A 46 4.12 0.81 10.67
CA LEU A 46 5.03 1.15 9.56
C LEU A 46 4.25 1.57 8.30
N ILE A 47 3.19 0.84 7.96
CA ILE A 47 2.35 1.16 6.81
C ILE A 47 1.63 2.50 6.97
N ALA A 48 1.16 2.81 8.18
CA ALA A 48 0.57 4.11 8.49
C ALA A 48 1.59 5.25 8.30
N MET A 49 2.82 5.08 8.79
CA MET A 49 3.89 6.06 8.60
C MET A 49 4.25 6.25 7.12
N LEU A 50 4.38 5.16 6.36
CA LEU A 50 4.63 5.23 4.91
C LEU A 50 3.49 5.96 4.17
N SER A 51 2.25 5.74 4.57
CA SER A 51 1.08 6.47 4.03
C SER A 51 1.19 7.97 4.30
N LYS A 52 1.58 8.33 5.53
CA LYS A 52 1.78 9.71 5.94
C LYS A 52 2.91 10.38 5.16
N ILE A 53 4.07 9.72 5.05
CA ILE A 53 5.23 10.19 4.30
C ILE A 53 4.90 10.38 2.82
N ARG A 54 4.19 9.41 2.20
CA ARG A 54 3.71 9.55 0.81
C ARG A 54 2.89 10.83 0.63
N THR A 55 1.96 11.08 1.55
CA THR A 55 1.08 12.24 1.51
C THR A 55 1.88 13.53 1.67
N TYR A 56 2.75 13.58 2.67
CA TYR A 56 3.67 14.68 2.92
C TYR A 56 4.54 15.01 1.69
N TYR A 57 5.18 14.00 1.09
CA TYR A 57 6.00 14.16 -0.11
C TYR A 57 5.22 14.73 -1.29
N GLY A 58 3.99 14.27 -1.50
CA GLY A 58 3.11 14.78 -2.55
C GLY A 58 2.74 16.25 -2.36
N HIS A 59 2.48 16.67 -1.12
CA HIS A 59 2.17 18.07 -0.81
C HIS A 59 3.40 18.98 -0.89
N LYS A 60 4.56 18.53 -0.39
CA LYS A 60 5.83 19.26 -0.49
C LYS A 60 6.17 19.55 -1.96
N LYS A 61 5.99 18.57 -2.85
CA LYS A 61 6.20 18.74 -4.30
C LYS A 61 5.28 19.77 -4.96
N ARG A 62 4.08 19.97 -4.43
CA ARG A 62 3.06 20.88 -4.99
C ARG A 62 3.15 22.29 -4.41
N GLY A 63 4.16 22.58 -3.58
CA GLY A 63 4.31 23.89 -2.94
C GLY A 63 3.15 24.24 -2.00
N VAL A 64 2.38 23.25 -1.52
CA VAL A 64 1.22 23.50 -0.66
C VAL A 64 1.73 24.02 0.69
N PRO A 65 1.32 25.24 1.13
CA PRO A 65 1.82 25.83 2.37
C PRO A 65 1.60 24.93 3.58
N MET A 66 2.64 24.78 4.40
CA MET A 66 2.59 24.01 5.64
C MET A 66 1.66 24.63 6.68
N GLY A 67 0.48 24.03 6.90
CA GLY A 67 -0.37 24.29 8.07
C GLY A 67 -1.80 24.74 7.79
N ARG A 68 -2.30 24.76 6.54
CA ARG A 68 -3.71 25.15 6.29
C ARG A 68 -4.69 24.10 6.83
N LYS A 69 -5.43 24.48 7.89
CA LYS A 69 -6.46 23.71 8.63
C LYS A 69 -7.57 23.06 7.78
N GLY A 70 -7.67 23.35 6.48
CA GLY A 70 -8.71 22.80 5.59
C GLY A 70 -8.40 21.46 4.93
N TRP A 71 -7.17 20.95 5.02
CA TRP A 71 -6.78 19.70 4.33
C TRP A 71 -6.71 18.52 5.30
N LYS A 72 -7.63 17.56 5.15
CA LYS A 72 -7.71 16.36 5.99
C LYS A 72 -6.42 15.53 5.86
N GLY A 73 -5.69 15.35 6.97
CA GLY A 73 -4.40 14.62 7.02
C GLY A 73 -3.15 15.51 7.03
N TYR A 74 -3.32 16.84 7.12
CA TYR A 74 -2.23 17.80 7.10
C TYR A 74 -1.60 18.00 8.50
N ARG A 75 -0.39 17.47 8.68
CA ARG A 75 0.52 17.73 9.81
C ARG A 75 1.96 17.48 9.36
N ASP A 76 2.93 18.10 10.01
CA ASP A 76 4.34 17.78 9.76
C ASP A 76 4.65 16.32 10.19
N LEU A 77 5.75 15.77 9.69
CA LEU A 77 6.24 14.45 10.07
C LEU A 77 6.68 14.44 11.53
N THR A 78 6.34 13.39 12.27
CA THR A 78 6.94 13.14 13.59
C THR A 78 8.43 12.83 13.43
N ILE A 79 9.16 12.78 14.55
CA ILE A 79 10.59 12.42 14.56
C ILE A 79 10.83 11.08 13.84
N ASN A 80 10.06 10.04 14.20
CA ASN A 80 10.21 8.71 13.61
C ASN A 80 9.83 8.69 12.12
N GLU A 81 8.80 9.45 11.73
CA GLU A 81 8.41 9.57 10.32
C GLU A 81 9.46 10.32 9.50
N ARG A 82 10.13 11.31 10.10
CA ARG A 82 11.23 12.05 9.49
C ARG A 82 12.47 11.17 9.31
N LEU A 83 12.85 10.40 10.34
CA LEU A 83 13.92 9.40 10.24
C LEU A 83 13.66 8.39 9.11
N LEU A 84 12.44 7.85 9.05
CA LEU A 84 12.04 6.93 7.99
C LEU A 84 12.08 7.62 6.61
N TYR A 85 11.62 8.86 6.52
CA TYR A 85 11.66 9.63 5.28
C TYR A 85 13.11 9.90 4.81
N ASP A 86 14.01 10.25 5.71
CA ASP A 86 15.42 10.48 5.40
C ASP A 86 16.11 9.20 4.92
N TYR A 87 15.82 8.06 5.57
CA TYR A 87 16.24 6.75 5.09
C TYR A 87 15.76 6.50 3.65
N MET A 88 14.50 6.76 3.35
CA MET A 88 13.94 6.57 2.01
C MET A 88 14.64 7.45 0.97
N LEU A 89 14.94 8.71 1.30
CA LEU A 89 15.69 9.60 0.41
C LEU A 89 17.11 9.10 0.16
N LYS A 90 17.83 8.68 1.22
CA LYS A 90 19.19 8.12 1.12
C LYS A 90 19.24 6.88 0.22
N LYS A 91 18.23 6.01 0.31
CA LYS A 91 18.11 4.79 -0.50
C LYS A 91 17.43 5.02 -1.87
N LYS A 92 17.16 6.27 -2.26
CA LYS A 92 16.48 6.65 -3.51
C LYS A 92 15.11 5.97 -3.69
N LEU A 93 14.43 5.69 -2.58
CA LEU A 93 13.11 5.08 -2.56
C LEU A 93 12.03 6.15 -2.78
N THR A 94 11.13 5.91 -3.72
CA THR A 94 10.00 6.81 -3.96
C THR A 94 8.87 6.53 -2.96
N PRO A 95 8.44 7.51 -2.12
CA PRO A 95 7.40 7.29 -1.10
C PRO A 95 6.11 6.66 -1.61
N SER A 96 5.61 7.13 -2.75
CA SER A 96 4.41 6.58 -3.38
C SER A 96 4.55 5.13 -3.80
N THR A 97 5.72 4.75 -4.32
CA THR A 97 6.00 3.40 -4.81
C THR A 97 6.23 2.45 -3.64
N THR A 98 7.06 2.84 -2.68
CA THR A 98 7.36 2.05 -1.48
C THR A 98 6.08 1.76 -0.68
N TYR A 99 5.24 2.78 -0.44
CA TYR A 99 3.95 2.57 0.22
C TYR A 99 3.10 1.51 -0.50
N ARG A 100 2.99 1.58 -1.83
CA ARG A 100 2.22 0.60 -2.62
C ARG A 100 2.79 -0.81 -2.51
N TRP A 101 4.11 -0.97 -2.46
CA TRP A 101 4.76 -2.27 -2.27
C TRP A 101 4.44 -2.88 -0.91
N PHE A 102 4.49 -2.07 0.16
CA PHE A 102 4.12 -2.53 1.50
C PHE A 102 2.64 -2.90 1.60
N ILE A 103 1.75 -2.16 0.93
CA ILE A 103 0.33 -2.55 0.86
C ILE A 103 0.16 -3.88 0.09
N ALA A 104 0.96 -4.11 -0.96
CA ALA A 104 0.91 -5.35 -1.72
C ALA A 104 1.27 -6.58 -0.87
N THR A 105 2.02 -6.43 0.22
CA THR A 105 2.29 -7.56 1.13
C THR A 105 1.07 -8.00 1.94
N ARG A 106 -0.05 -7.27 1.89
CA ARG A 106 -1.32 -7.63 2.56
C ARG A 106 -2.32 -8.34 1.64
N ILE A 107 -2.01 -8.54 0.37
CA ILE A 107 -2.92 -9.24 -0.54
C ILE A 107 -2.96 -10.75 -0.20
N PRO A 108 -4.04 -11.47 -0.56
CA PRO A 108 -4.15 -12.92 -0.38
C PRO A 108 -2.99 -13.68 -1.03
N SER A 109 -2.58 -14.81 -0.45
CA SER A 109 -1.41 -15.62 -0.88
C SER A 109 -1.48 -16.01 -2.36
N ASP A 110 -2.63 -16.47 -2.83
CA ASP A 110 -2.84 -16.84 -4.24
C ASP A 110 -2.60 -15.67 -5.22
N VAL A 111 -2.91 -14.45 -4.80
CA VAL A 111 -2.66 -13.23 -5.58
C VAL A 111 -1.19 -12.81 -5.46
N LYS A 112 -0.56 -13.01 -4.29
CA LYS A 112 0.89 -12.78 -4.11
C LYS A 112 1.71 -13.66 -5.03
N ASP A 113 1.39 -14.94 -5.13
CA ASP A 113 2.15 -15.88 -5.97
C ASP A 113 2.09 -15.50 -7.44
N LYS A 114 0.91 -15.11 -7.92
CA LYS A 114 0.72 -14.60 -9.29
C LYS A 114 1.46 -13.27 -9.52
N LEU A 115 1.51 -12.40 -8.52
CA LEU A 115 2.25 -11.15 -8.59
C LEU A 115 3.78 -11.38 -8.59
N ALA A 116 4.28 -12.31 -7.76
CA ALA A 116 5.69 -12.69 -7.67
C ALA A 116 6.19 -13.32 -8.97
N LYS A 117 5.41 -14.25 -9.54
CA LYS A 117 5.65 -14.86 -10.86
C LYS A 117 5.49 -13.87 -12.01
N GLY A 118 5.01 -12.66 -11.74
CA GLY A 118 4.86 -11.62 -12.73
C GLY A 118 3.68 -11.81 -13.68
N GLN A 119 2.77 -12.73 -13.37
CA GLN A 119 1.53 -13.02 -14.09
C GLN A 119 0.47 -11.93 -13.87
N LEU A 120 0.63 -11.11 -12.84
CA LEU A 120 -0.21 -9.94 -12.55
C LEU A 120 0.62 -8.67 -12.42
N THR A 121 0.00 -7.54 -12.76
CA THR A 121 0.52 -6.21 -12.40
C THR A 121 0.11 -5.88 -10.96
N VAL A 122 0.87 -5.01 -10.29
CA VAL A 122 0.52 -4.51 -8.94
C VAL A 122 -0.89 -3.90 -8.93
N LYS A 123 -1.24 -3.12 -9.96
CA LYS A 123 -2.57 -2.51 -10.11
C LYS A 123 -3.67 -3.58 -10.12
N LYS A 124 -3.50 -4.64 -10.93
CA LYS A 124 -4.48 -5.71 -11.03
C LYS A 124 -4.57 -6.54 -9.76
N ALA A 125 -3.44 -6.86 -9.15
CA ALA A 125 -3.38 -7.56 -7.86
C ALA A 125 -4.13 -6.80 -6.75
N MET A 126 -3.94 -5.48 -6.68
CA MET A 126 -4.65 -4.60 -5.75
C MET A 126 -6.16 -4.56 -6.02
N GLN A 127 -6.57 -4.49 -7.29
CA GLN A 127 -7.99 -4.52 -7.68
C GLN A 127 -8.67 -5.83 -7.25
N ILE A 128 -8.02 -6.98 -7.49
CA ILE A 128 -8.54 -8.30 -7.08
C ILE A 128 -8.70 -8.34 -5.56
N SER A 129 -7.69 -7.92 -4.80
CA SER A 129 -7.76 -7.88 -3.34
C SER A 129 -8.88 -6.96 -2.82
N ALA A 130 -9.08 -5.79 -3.44
CA ALA A 130 -10.15 -4.86 -3.06
C ALA A 130 -11.55 -5.41 -3.39
N ASN A 131 -11.70 -6.11 -4.50
CA ASN A 131 -12.97 -6.74 -4.88
C ASN A 131 -13.32 -7.88 -3.92
N ARG A 132 -12.35 -8.73 -3.56
CA ARG A 132 -12.57 -9.81 -2.58
C ARG A 132 -13.01 -9.28 -1.22
N ARG A 133 -12.34 -8.25 -0.71
CA ARG A 133 -12.74 -7.59 0.56
C ARG A 133 -14.17 -7.04 0.49
N ARG A 134 -14.57 -6.44 -0.64
CA ARG A 134 -15.94 -5.94 -0.80
C ARG A 134 -16.98 -7.06 -0.81
N VAL A 135 -16.71 -8.17 -1.49
CA VAL A 135 -17.59 -9.34 -1.50
C VAL A 135 -17.70 -9.95 -0.10
N GLU A 136 -16.58 -10.10 0.61
CA GLU A 136 -16.55 -10.63 1.98
C GLU A 136 -17.38 -9.77 2.95
N MET A 137 -17.20 -8.45 2.93
CA MET A 137 -18.00 -7.53 3.74
C MET A 137 -19.50 -7.59 3.38
N SER A 138 -19.83 -7.72 2.09
CA SER A 138 -21.22 -7.89 1.65
C SER A 138 -21.84 -9.17 2.23
N ASN A 139 -21.09 -10.28 2.19
CA ASN A 139 -21.56 -11.55 2.72
C ASN A 139 -21.73 -11.51 4.25
N GLN A 140 -20.80 -10.87 4.97
CA GLN A 140 -20.93 -10.66 6.42
C GLN A 140 -22.16 -9.82 6.77
N GLY A 141 -22.46 -8.77 5.99
CA GLY A 141 -23.66 -7.96 6.14
C GLY A 141 -24.95 -8.77 5.95
N LEU A 142 -24.99 -9.64 4.93
CA LEU A 142 -26.13 -10.53 4.70
C LEU A 142 -26.35 -11.50 5.86
N LEU A 143 -25.28 -12.14 6.35
CA LEU A 143 -25.34 -13.05 7.50
C LEU A 143 -25.84 -12.34 8.77
N LEU A 144 -25.44 -11.09 8.98
CA LEU A 144 -25.94 -10.28 10.11
C LEU A 144 -27.44 -10.02 10.00
N LEU A 145 -27.92 -9.65 8.81
CA LEU A 145 -29.34 -9.42 8.55
C LEU A 145 -30.18 -10.69 8.75
N GLU A 146 -29.67 -11.85 8.32
CA GLU A 146 -30.31 -13.13 8.60
C GLU A 146 -30.39 -13.42 10.10
N LYS A 147 -29.31 -13.20 10.86
CA LYS A 147 -29.32 -13.36 12.32
C LYS A 147 -30.35 -12.45 12.99
N ILE A 148 -30.42 -11.18 12.58
CA ILE A 148 -31.43 -10.23 13.09
C ILE A 148 -32.84 -10.74 12.77
N ARG A 149 -33.08 -11.21 11.54
CA ARG A 149 -34.38 -11.74 11.13
C ARG A 149 -34.80 -12.97 11.92
N THR A 150 -33.87 -13.87 12.21
CA THR A 150 -34.12 -15.07 13.03
C THR A 150 -34.46 -14.69 14.46
N VAL A 151 -33.74 -13.73 15.06
CA VAL A 151 -34.06 -13.23 16.40
C VAL A 151 -35.44 -12.55 16.43
N MET A 152 -35.76 -11.71 15.44
CA MET A 152 -37.07 -11.03 15.37
C MET A 152 -38.25 -11.97 15.06
N ARG A 153 -38.03 -13.14 14.47
CA ARG A 153 -39.07 -14.14 14.21
C ARG A 153 -39.21 -15.18 15.33
N GLY A 154 -38.24 -15.25 16.22
CA GLY A 154 -38.25 -16.11 17.40
C GLY A 154 -38.81 -15.44 18.66
N ILE A 155 -39.30 -14.19 18.52
CA ILE A 155 -40.10 -13.44 19.50
C ILE A 155 -41.52 -13.36 18.91
#